data_AF-A0A2N6NBJ5-F1
#
_entry.id   AF-A0A2N6NBJ5-F1
#
_cell.length_a   1.000
_cell.length_b   1.000
_cell.length_c   1.000
_cell.angle_alpha   90.00
_cell.angle_beta   90.00
_cell.angle_gamma   90.00
#
_symmetry.space_group_name_H-M   'P 1'
#
loop_
_entity.id
_entity.type
_entity.pdbx_description
1 polymer ?
#
loop_
_entity_poly.entity_id
_entity_poly.type
_entity_poly.pdbx_seq_one_letter_code
_entity_poly.pdbx_strand_id
1 'polypeptide(L)'
;MSSNQFDSQASTNYKEAFALFDKRGNGRCTVDSLGDLLRACGQNPTLSEIDDLQKGLGPEFDFESFQRVLNRPGGFRDHGEPEEYCRGFQVFDKDMTGFIGVGQLKYILTNLGEKMTEDEVDELLKAVDTSSGQVNYTDLVRTILAN
;
A
#
# COMPACT_ATOMS: atom_id res chain seq x y z
N MET A 1 -10.62 28.28 -15.26
CA MET A 1 -10.37 28.27 -13.81
C MET A 1 -11.43 27.40 -13.19
N SER A 2 -11.09 26.13 -12.95
CA SER A 2 -11.99 25.14 -12.36
C SER A 2 -11.18 24.35 -11.35
N SER A 3 -10.83 25.01 -10.25
CA SER A 3 -10.03 24.49 -9.14
C SER A 3 -10.77 24.92 -7.88
N ASN A 4 -11.26 23.96 -7.07
CA ASN A 4 -11.67 24.10 -5.65
C ASN A 4 -12.95 23.38 -5.20
N GLN A 5 -13.67 22.62 -6.05
CA GLN A 5 -14.84 21.88 -5.54
C GLN A 5 -14.55 20.42 -5.14
N PHE A 6 -13.45 19.83 -5.63
CA PHE A 6 -13.01 18.49 -5.22
C PHE A 6 -12.07 18.51 -3.99
N ASP A 7 -11.36 19.62 -3.76
CA ASP A 7 -10.37 19.72 -2.67
C ASP A 7 -11.00 19.80 -1.27
N SER A 8 -12.18 20.41 -1.12
CA SER A 8 -12.80 20.64 0.20
C SER A 8 -13.34 19.35 0.85
N GLN A 9 -13.85 18.43 0.05
CA GLN A 9 -14.37 17.14 0.52
C GLN A 9 -13.24 16.15 0.79
N ALA A 10 -12.20 16.12 -0.05
CA ALA A 10 -10.98 15.36 0.20
C ALA A 10 -10.23 15.84 1.47
N SER A 11 -10.15 17.16 1.68
CA SER A 11 -9.47 17.75 2.85
C SER A 11 -10.15 17.40 4.19
N THR A 12 -11.48 17.30 4.20
CA THR A 12 -12.24 16.89 5.40
C THR A 12 -11.93 15.43 5.74
N ASN A 13 -11.90 14.57 4.70
CA ASN A 13 -11.58 13.15 4.86
C ASN A 13 -10.14 12.92 5.37
N TYR A 14 -9.16 13.72 4.91
CA TYR A 14 -7.77 13.58 5.37
C TYR A 14 -7.57 14.01 6.83
N LYS A 15 -8.29 15.03 7.28
CA LYS A 15 -8.22 15.48 8.68
C LYS A 15 -8.88 14.47 9.62
N GLU A 16 -9.98 13.86 9.18
CA GLU A 16 -10.63 12.75 9.89
C GLU A 16 -9.73 11.53 9.95
N ALA A 17 -9.12 11.13 8.81
CA ALA A 17 -8.13 10.06 8.78
C ALA A 17 -6.99 10.36 9.76
N PHE A 18 -6.37 11.55 9.70
CA PHE A 18 -5.30 11.93 10.63
C PHE A 18 -5.73 11.80 12.11
N ALA A 19 -6.95 12.22 12.45
CA ALA A 19 -7.47 12.12 13.81
C ALA A 19 -7.64 10.66 14.28
N LEU A 20 -7.88 9.69 13.38
CA LEU A 20 -7.90 8.26 13.73
C LEU A 20 -6.52 7.72 14.10
N PHE A 21 -5.44 8.31 13.55
CA PHE A 21 -4.06 7.91 13.82
C PHE A 21 -3.43 8.68 15.01
N ASP A 22 -3.95 9.87 15.35
CA ASP A 22 -3.59 10.59 16.57
C ASP A 22 -4.21 9.93 17.81
N LYS A 23 -3.57 8.85 18.26
CA LYS A 23 -4.00 8.07 19.44
C LYS A 23 -4.02 8.89 20.73
N ARG A 24 -3.34 10.03 20.79
CA ARG A 24 -3.19 10.86 22.00
C ARG A 24 -4.13 12.08 21.99
N GLY A 25 -4.71 12.44 20.85
CA GLY A 25 -5.53 13.63 20.67
C GLY A 25 -4.75 14.94 20.84
N ASN A 26 -3.44 14.93 20.60
CA ASN A 26 -2.57 16.09 20.78
C ASN A 26 -2.24 16.82 19.46
N GLY A 27 -2.88 16.42 18.36
CA GLY A 27 -2.66 16.92 17.01
C GLY A 27 -1.39 16.38 16.35
N ARG A 28 -0.81 15.29 16.86
CA ARG A 28 0.43 14.68 16.34
C ARG A 28 0.29 13.18 16.15
N CYS A 29 0.93 12.70 15.08
CA CYS A 29 1.08 11.28 14.79
C CYS A 29 2.55 10.88 14.87
N THR A 30 2.82 9.64 15.25
CA THR A 30 4.17 9.08 15.22
C THR A 30 4.62 8.87 13.79
N VAL A 31 5.91 9.06 13.51
CA VAL A 31 6.48 8.89 12.16
C VAL A 31 6.18 7.50 11.57
N ASP A 32 6.13 6.46 12.40
CA ASP A 32 5.81 5.07 12.02
C ASP A 32 4.40 4.91 11.41
N SER A 33 3.44 5.77 11.79
CA SER A 33 2.07 5.69 11.26
C SER A 33 1.90 6.41 9.93
N LEU A 34 2.97 7.01 9.37
CA LEU A 34 2.90 7.76 8.12
C LEU A 34 2.43 6.88 6.95
N GLY A 35 2.98 5.67 6.82
CA GLY A 35 2.63 4.76 5.73
C GLY A 35 1.16 4.37 5.74
N ASP A 36 0.66 3.95 6.91
CA ASP A 36 -0.74 3.55 7.07
C ASP A 36 -1.69 4.72 6.87
N LEU A 37 -1.31 5.92 7.33
CA LEU A 37 -2.11 7.12 7.13
C LEU A 37 -2.15 7.53 5.64
N LEU A 38 -1.04 7.40 4.91
CA LEU A 38 -1.01 7.63 3.46
C LEU A 38 -1.95 6.65 2.74
N ARG A 39 -1.93 5.37 3.12
CA ARG A 39 -2.84 4.32 2.61
C ARG A 39 -4.30 4.58 2.95
N ALA A 40 -4.60 5.02 4.16
CA ALA A 40 -5.94 5.45 4.55
C ALA A 40 -6.46 6.64 3.73
N CYS A 41 -5.54 7.48 3.22
CA CYS A 41 -5.84 8.60 2.33
C CYS A 41 -5.81 8.21 0.84
N GLY A 42 -5.78 6.91 0.51
CA GLY A 42 -5.82 6.39 -0.85
C GLY A 42 -4.50 6.48 -1.61
N GLN A 43 -3.40 6.82 -0.94
CA GLN A 43 -2.06 6.76 -1.52
C GLN A 43 -1.44 5.41 -1.21
N ASN A 44 -0.78 4.76 -2.15
CA ASN A 44 -0.14 3.48 -1.87
C ASN A 44 1.36 3.55 -2.19
N PRO A 45 2.12 4.26 -1.34
CA PRO A 45 3.57 4.35 -1.45
C PRO A 45 4.23 3.02 -1.07
N THR A 46 5.40 2.80 -1.63
CA THR A 46 6.24 1.64 -1.27
C THR A 46 6.89 1.85 0.10
N LEU A 47 7.33 0.78 0.77
CA LEU A 47 8.07 0.86 2.04
C LEU A 47 9.33 1.73 1.93
N SER A 48 10.07 1.62 0.82
CA SER A 48 11.23 2.48 0.56
C SER A 48 10.83 3.95 0.41
N GLU A 49 9.73 4.24 -0.28
CA GLU A 49 9.22 5.62 -0.38
C GLU A 49 8.80 6.16 0.98
N ILE A 50 8.14 5.34 1.82
CA ILE A 50 7.78 5.73 3.18
C ILE A 50 9.03 6.06 4.00
N ASP A 51 10.05 5.21 4.01
CA ASP A 51 11.32 5.45 4.73
C ASP A 51 11.97 6.77 4.29
N ASP A 52 11.98 7.05 2.98
CA ASP A 52 12.51 8.31 2.45
C ASP A 52 11.69 9.53 2.88
N LEU A 53 10.36 9.42 2.91
CA LEU A 53 9.49 10.49 3.40
C LEU A 53 9.66 10.74 4.91
N GLN A 54 9.85 9.66 5.69
CA GLN A 54 10.05 9.73 7.13
C GLN A 54 11.36 10.45 7.51
N LYS A 55 12.43 10.34 6.70
CA LYS A 55 13.70 11.06 6.93
C LYS A 55 13.54 12.58 6.95
N GLY A 56 12.54 13.11 6.25
CA GLY A 56 12.21 14.54 6.23
C GLY A 56 11.38 14.99 7.44
N LEU A 57 10.96 14.05 8.29
CA LEU A 57 10.12 14.29 9.45
C LEU A 57 10.89 14.03 10.76
N GLY A 58 10.41 14.61 11.85
CA GLY A 58 10.82 14.24 13.19
C GLY A 58 10.13 12.95 13.67
N PRO A 59 10.37 12.53 14.93
CA PRO A 59 9.73 11.34 15.50
C PRO A 59 8.19 11.42 15.55
N GLU A 60 7.65 12.65 15.56
CA GLU A 60 6.23 12.93 15.43
C GLU A 60 6.03 14.06 14.41
N PHE A 61 4.89 14.05 13.71
CA PHE A 61 4.49 15.06 12.74
C PHE A 61 3.06 15.56 13.00
N ASP A 62 2.80 16.81 12.64
CA ASP A 62 1.46 17.40 12.72
C ASP A 62 0.73 17.33 11.38
N PHE A 63 -0.54 17.72 11.37
CA PHE A 63 -1.37 17.68 10.17
C PHE A 63 -0.81 18.55 9.03
N GLU A 64 -0.20 19.70 9.34
CA GLU A 64 0.40 20.56 8.32
C GLU A 64 1.59 19.87 7.63
N SER A 65 2.45 19.21 8.42
CA SER A 65 3.55 18.40 7.90
C SER A 65 3.06 17.23 7.05
N PHE A 66 1.99 16.56 7.48
CA PHE A 66 1.33 15.51 6.70
C PHE A 66 0.81 16.03 5.35
N GLN A 67 0.15 17.20 5.34
CA GLN A 67 -0.34 17.81 4.10
C GLN A 67 0.80 18.15 3.12
N ARG A 68 1.99 18.55 3.61
CA ARG A 68 3.15 18.77 2.74
C ARG A 68 3.66 17.48 2.11
N VAL A 69 3.63 16.37 2.85
CA VAL A 69 3.97 15.04 2.31
C VAL A 69 2.94 14.59 1.29
N LEU A 70 1.65 14.74 1.62
CA LEU A 70 0.54 14.33 0.75
C LEU A 70 0.53 15.10 -0.58
N ASN A 71 0.88 16.39 -0.55
CA ASN A 71 0.91 17.28 -1.71
C ASN A 71 2.34 17.50 -2.26
N ARG A 72 3.25 16.56 -2.03
CA ARG A 72 4.65 16.68 -2.47
C ARG A 72 4.75 16.86 -4.00
N PRO A 73 5.74 17.62 -4.50
CA PRO A 73 5.98 17.72 -5.93
C PRO A 73 6.20 16.35 -6.57
N GLY A 74 5.51 16.08 -7.68
CA GLY A 74 5.53 14.79 -8.35
C GLY A 74 4.54 13.75 -7.79
N GLY A 75 3.85 14.05 -6.69
CA GLY A 75 2.78 13.23 -6.13
C GLY A 75 3.22 11.83 -5.71
N PHE A 76 2.25 10.91 -5.73
CA PHE A 76 2.44 9.47 -5.60
C PHE A 76 2.19 8.84 -6.96
N ARG A 77 2.91 7.75 -7.25
CA ARG A 77 2.74 7.04 -8.52
C ARG A 77 1.41 6.30 -8.51
N ASP A 78 0.68 6.38 -9.62
CA ASP A 78 -0.45 5.49 -9.87
C ASP A 78 0.01 4.02 -9.87
N HIS A 79 -0.90 3.11 -9.56
CA HIS A 79 -0.63 1.69 -9.71
C HIS A 79 -0.40 1.34 -11.18
N GLY A 80 0.52 0.39 -11.41
CA GLY A 80 0.70 -0.17 -12.74
C GLY A 80 -0.51 -0.99 -13.16
N GLU A 81 -0.53 -1.40 -14.42
CA GLU A 81 -1.55 -2.33 -14.91
C GLU A 81 -1.35 -3.73 -14.27
N PRO A 82 -2.41 -4.51 -14.04
CA PRO A 82 -2.32 -5.86 -13.47
C PRO A 82 -1.28 -6.76 -14.17
N GLU A 83 -1.15 -6.61 -15.49
CA GLU A 83 -0.21 -7.35 -16.33
C GLU A 83 1.25 -7.05 -15.97
N GLU A 84 1.55 -5.87 -15.43
CA GLU A 84 2.90 -5.51 -14.98
C GLU A 84 3.32 -6.31 -13.75
N TYR A 85 2.41 -6.48 -12.80
CA TYR A 85 2.65 -7.28 -11.59
C TYR A 85 2.67 -8.78 -11.91
N CYS A 86 1.79 -9.24 -12.80
CA CYS A 86 1.73 -10.64 -13.23
C CYS A 86 3.06 -11.13 -13.83
N ARG A 87 3.82 -10.26 -14.51
CA ARG A 87 5.14 -10.59 -15.07
C ARG A 87 6.13 -11.07 -14.02
N GLY A 88 6.04 -10.60 -12.77
CA GLY A 88 6.89 -11.05 -11.67
C GLY A 88 6.64 -12.52 -11.28
N PHE A 89 5.38 -12.96 -11.32
CA PHE A 89 4.99 -14.32 -10.97
C PHE A 89 5.23 -15.34 -12.10
N GLN A 90 5.20 -14.91 -13.36
CA GLN A 90 5.44 -15.76 -14.54
C GLN A 90 6.83 -16.41 -14.56
N VAL A 91 7.79 -15.89 -13.77
CA VAL A 91 9.09 -16.56 -13.57
C VAL A 91 8.92 -17.95 -12.94
N PHE A 92 7.86 -18.14 -12.15
CA PHE A 92 7.53 -19.37 -11.42
C PHE A 92 6.46 -20.22 -12.12
N ASP A 93 5.64 -19.62 -12.96
CA ASP A 93 4.62 -20.28 -13.78
C ASP A 93 5.12 -20.52 -15.22
N LYS A 94 5.93 -21.56 -15.40
CA LYS A 94 6.60 -21.85 -16.70
C LYS A 94 5.64 -22.13 -17.84
N ASP A 95 4.47 -22.67 -17.50
CA ASP A 95 3.45 -23.06 -18.47
C ASP A 95 2.41 -21.94 -18.69
N MET A 96 2.58 -20.78 -18.04
CA MET A 96 1.72 -19.60 -18.17
C MET A 96 0.25 -19.89 -17.87
N THR A 97 0.02 -20.75 -16.89
CA THR A 97 -1.31 -21.19 -16.44
C THR A 97 -2.11 -20.09 -15.73
N GLY A 98 -1.43 -19.08 -15.17
CA GLY A 98 -2.00 -18.10 -14.25
C GLY A 98 -1.99 -18.55 -12.79
N PHE A 99 -1.37 -19.70 -12.48
CA PHE A 99 -1.32 -20.28 -11.14
C PHE A 99 0.11 -20.54 -10.69
N ILE A 100 0.35 -20.36 -9.39
CA ILE A 100 1.59 -20.77 -8.71
C ILE A 100 1.26 -21.51 -7.42
N GLY A 101 2.19 -22.32 -6.90
CA GLY A 101 1.99 -22.99 -5.62
C GLY A 101 1.89 -21.99 -4.46
N VAL A 102 1.07 -22.28 -3.45
CA VAL A 102 0.93 -21.42 -2.25
C VAL A 102 2.29 -21.15 -1.58
N GLY A 103 3.12 -22.18 -1.46
CA GLY A 103 4.48 -22.03 -0.91
C GLY A 103 5.40 -21.15 -1.75
N GLN A 104 5.23 -21.15 -3.08
CA GLN A 104 5.98 -20.25 -3.97
C GLN A 104 5.54 -18.80 -3.77
N LEU A 105 4.23 -18.55 -3.70
CA LEU A 105 3.70 -17.21 -3.41
C LEU A 105 4.23 -16.70 -2.06
N LYS A 106 4.16 -17.53 -1.00
CA LYS A 106 4.70 -17.16 0.33
C LYS A 106 6.19 -16.86 0.27
N TYR A 107 6.98 -17.67 -0.44
CA TYR A 107 8.41 -17.41 -0.63
C TYR A 107 8.66 -16.07 -1.34
N ILE A 108 7.95 -15.79 -2.43
CA ILE A 108 8.09 -14.55 -3.21
C ILE A 108 7.84 -13.33 -2.32
N LEU A 109 6.69 -13.29 -1.63
CA LEU A 109 6.28 -12.13 -0.84
C LEU A 109 7.14 -11.89 0.41
N THR A 110 7.76 -12.94 0.95
CA THR A 110 8.62 -12.82 2.15
C THR A 110 10.11 -12.60 1.84
N ASN A 111 10.57 -12.88 0.61
CA ASN A 111 12.00 -12.86 0.28
C ASN A 111 12.39 -11.89 -0.83
N LEU A 112 11.48 -11.53 -1.73
CA LEU A 112 11.80 -10.74 -2.93
C LEU A 112 11.21 -9.34 -2.83
N GLY A 113 11.99 -8.33 -3.26
CA GLY A 113 11.53 -6.94 -3.29
C GLY A 113 11.26 -6.37 -1.88
N GLU A 114 10.12 -5.69 -1.76
CA GLU A 114 9.62 -5.21 -0.47
C GLU A 114 8.95 -6.37 0.27
N LYS A 115 9.63 -6.83 1.31
CA LYS A 115 9.29 -8.06 2.01
C LYS A 115 8.13 -7.83 2.95
N MET A 116 7.17 -8.75 2.88
CA MET A 116 6.14 -8.92 3.89
C MET A 116 6.62 -9.88 4.98
N THR A 117 6.11 -9.70 6.18
CA THR A 117 6.25 -10.68 7.26
C THR A 117 5.41 -11.93 6.97
N GLU A 118 5.72 -13.04 7.62
CA GLU A 118 4.93 -14.27 7.46
C GLU A 118 3.46 -14.06 7.86
N ASP A 119 3.23 -13.30 8.94
CA ASP A 119 1.88 -13.00 9.43
C ASP A 119 1.08 -12.17 8.41
N GLU A 120 1.67 -11.15 7.79
CA GLU A 120 1.01 -10.35 6.75
C GLU A 120 0.64 -11.19 5.51
N VAL A 121 1.51 -12.12 5.12
CA VAL A 121 1.23 -13.04 4.02
C VAL A 121 0.12 -14.01 4.40
N ASP A 122 0.13 -14.54 5.62
CA ASP A 122 -0.91 -15.45 6.09
C ASP A 122 -2.26 -14.73 6.18
N GLU A 123 -2.31 -13.46 6.57
CA GLU A 123 -3.52 -12.63 6.49
C GLU A 123 -3.98 -12.43 5.04
N LEU A 124 -3.07 -12.12 4.12
CA LEU A 124 -3.39 -11.98 2.69
C LEU A 124 -4.02 -13.28 2.13
N LEU A 125 -3.45 -14.43 2.47
CA LEU A 125 -3.89 -15.73 1.98
C LEU A 125 -5.27 -16.13 2.49
N LYS A 126 -5.78 -15.55 3.58
CA LYS A 126 -7.17 -15.80 4.04
C LYS A 126 -8.22 -15.33 3.04
N ALA A 127 -7.88 -14.34 2.21
CA ALA A 127 -8.77 -13.81 1.16
C ALA A 127 -8.68 -14.59 -0.16
N VAL A 128 -7.86 -15.64 -0.23
CA VAL A 128 -7.53 -16.36 -1.47
C VAL A 128 -7.92 -17.83 -1.33
N ASP A 129 -8.51 -18.41 -2.38
CA ASP A 129 -8.73 -19.86 -2.42
C ASP A 129 -7.39 -20.60 -2.56
N THR A 130 -7.02 -21.32 -1.50
CA THR A 130 -5.79 -22.11 -1.40
C THR A 130 -6.07 -23.62 -1.32
N SER A 131 -7.33 -24.03 -1.47
CA SER A 131 -7.77 -25.43 -1.27
C SER A 131 -7.11 -26.43 -2.22
N SER A 132 -6.73 -25.98 -3.41
CA SER A 132 -6.03 -26.76 -4.43
C SER A 132 -4.51 -26.88 -4.20
N GLY A 133 -3.96 -26.15 -3.22
CA GLY A 133 -2.52 -25.98 -3.04
C GLY A 133 -1.86 -25.01 -4.03
N GLN A 134 -2.65 -24.42 -4.93
CA GLN A 134 -2.24 -23.38 -5.88
C GLN A 134 -3.05 -22.10 -5.68
N VAL A 135 -2.49 -20.98 -6.12
CA VAL A 135 -3.11 -19.65 -6.09
C VAL A 135 -3.19 -19.10 -7.50
N ASN A 136 -4.36 -18.61 -7.88
CA ASN A 136 -4.53 -17.80 -9.08
C ASN A 136 -3.94 -16.41 -8.84
N TYR A 137 -2.66 -16.21 -9.19
CA TYR A 137 -1.99 -14.93 -8.96
C TYR A 137 -2.55 -13.82 -9.88
N THR A 138 -3.12 -14.18 -11.03
CA THR A 138 -3.70 -13.19 -11.95
C THR A 138 -4.96 -12.56 -11.36
N ASP A 139 -5.81 -13.37 -10.72
CA ASP A 139 -7.01 -12.91 -10.02
C ASP A 139 -6.68 -12.17 -8.72
N LEU A 140 -5.68 -12.66 -7.97
CA LEU A 140 -5.16 -11.99 -6.78
C LEU A 140 -4.70 -10.56 -7.10
N VAL A 141 -3.86 -10.37 -8.12
CA VAL A 141 -3.38 -9.05 -8.53
C VAL A 141 -4.55 -8.15 -8.93
N ARG A 142 -5.50 -8.65 -9.73
CA ARG A 142 -6.66 -7.86 -10.16
C ARG A 142 -7.53 -7.43 -8.97
N THR A 143 -7.74 -8.32 -8.01
CA THR A 143 -8.53 -8.04 -6.81
C THR A 143 -7.84 -7.00 -5.92
N ILE A 144 -6.52 -7.09 -5.76
CA ILE A 144 -5.75 -6.11 -4.98
C ILE A 144 -5.80 -4.72 -5.63
N LEU A 145 -5.67 -4.64 -6.95
CA LEU A 145 -5.64 -3.35 -7.68
C LEU A 145 -7.02 -2.71 -7.87
N ALA A 146 -8.11 -3.46 -7.69
CA ALA A 146 -9.47 -2.98 -7.86
C ALA A 146 -10.02 -2.24 -6.62
N ASN A 147 -9.31 -2.29 -5.49
CA ASN A 147 -9.71 -1.71 -4.19
C ASN A 147 -9.04 -0.38 -3.90
#